data_AF-A0A3Q0KCV6-F1
#
_entry.id   AF-A0A3Q0KCV6-F1
#
_cell.length_a   1.000
_cell.length_b   1.000
_cell.length_c   1.000
_cell.angle_alpha   90.00
_cell.angle_beta   90.00
_cell.angle_gamma   90.00
#
_symmetry.space_group_name_H-M   'P 1'
#
loop_
_entity.id
_entity.type
_entity.pdbx_description
1 polymer ?
#
loop_
_entity_poly.entity_id
_entity_poly.type
_entity_poly.pdbx_seq_one_letter_code
_entity_poly.pdbx_strand_id
1 'polypeptide(L)'
;MSDEESQQSSSEESEEESEEETEKEKREKEEERRRREEEVAQERQRKLEEKKRKEAEEASKKQRKPGQKRKGLGGLSKEKKRLLKQLIMQKAADEMKAEMKRRQEERENFLRGKVEPLKLDGLGENDLNAKVKQLYERVRQLEGDKYDWEEKLRRQDFEINELTIKVNDVKGKFVKPVLKKVSKTESHMARFEKKEGGHSLSSFRSQLKSTGHSKYALEEKDEVANTPK
;
A
#
# COMPACT_ATOMS: atom_id res chain seq x y z
N MET A 1 30.94 -69.60 -26.68
CA MET A 1 31.76 -68.43 -27.07
C MET A 1 30.86 -67.28 -27.51
N SER A 2 29.95 -67.46 -28.48
CA SER A 2 29.04 -66.37 -28.92
C SER A 2 28.09 -65.83 -27.83
N ASP A 3 27.61 -66.68 -26.90
CA ASP A 3 26.74 -66.21 -25.81
C ASP A 3 27.51 -65.39 -24.76
N GLU A 4 28.83 -65.56 -24.66
CA GLU A 4 29.68 -64.91 -23.65
C GLU A 4 30.08 -63.49 -24.12
N GLU A 5 30.40 -63.33 -25.42
CA GLU A 5 30.63 -62.02 -26.05
C GLU A 5 29.36 -61.15 -26.03
N SER A 6 28.18 -61.75 -26.23
CA SER A 6 26.91 -61.01 -26.20
C SER A 6 26.53 -60.55 -24.78
N GLN A 7 26.91 -61.34 -23.75
CA GLN A 7 26.73 -60.94 -22.34
C GLN A 7 27.75 -59.88 -21.91
N GLN A 8 28.99 -59.97 -22.39
CA GLN A 8 30.02 -58.96 -22.14
C GLN A 8 29.65 -57.61 -22.77
N SER A 9 29.22 -57.60 -24.04
CA SER A 9 28.79 -56.38 -24.73
C SER A 9 27.59 -55.71 -24.05
N SER A 10 26.61 -56.49 -23.57
CA SER A 10 25.45 -55.92 -22.84
C SER A 10 25.83 -55.39 -21.45
N SER A 11 26.84 -55.98 -20.80
CA SER A 11 27.34 -55.50 -19.51
C SER A 11 28.14 -54.21 -19.68
N GLU A 12 29.01 -54.14 -20.71
CA GLU A 12 29.79 -52.93 -21.04
C GLU A 12 28.87 -51.77 -21.45
N GLU A 13 27.84 -51.99 -22.28
CA GLU A 13 26.87 -50.94 -22.62
C GLU A 13 26.10 -50.43 -21.38
N SER A 14 25.74 -51.32 -20.45
CA SER A 14 25.06 -50.92 -19.21
C SER A 14 25.97 -50.17 -18.25
N GLU A 15 27.27 -50.48 -18.22
CA GLU A 15 28.25 -49.75 -17.42
C GLU A 15 28.52 -48.36 -18.02
N GLU A 16 28.72 -48.27 -19.34
CA GLU A 16 28.89 -47.01 -20.07
C GLU A 16 27.67 -46.08 -19.91
N GLU A 17 26.44 -46.58 -20.02
CA GLU A 17 25.22 -45.76 -19.85
C GLU A 17 25.12 -45.23 -18.41
N SER A 18 25.52 -46.03 -17.41
CA SER A 18 25.56 -45.61 -16.00
C SER A 18 26.64 -44.55 -15.74
N GLU A 19 27.81 -44.67 -16.38
CA GLU A 19 28.88 -43.69 -16.27
C GLU A 19 28.49 -42.38 -16.94
N GLU A 20 27.88 -42.41 -18.13
CA GLU A 20 27.36 -41.23 -18.82
C GLU A 20 26.26 -40.52 -18.00
N GLU A 21 25.34 -41.26 -17.39
CA GLU A 21 24.28 -40.68 -16.55
C GLU A 21 24.86 -40.01 -15.30
N THR A 22 25.83 -40.65 -14.63
CA THR A 22 26.51 -40.05 -13.47
C THR A 22 27.37 -38.84 -13.84
N GLU A 23 27.99 -38.83 -15.01
CA GLU A 23 28.76 -37.68 -15.49
C GLU A 23 27.83 -36.51 -15.85
N LYS A 24 26.70 -36.79 -16.51
CA LYS A 24 25.68 -35.80 -16.84
C LYS A 24 25.06 -35.18 -15.58
N GLU A 25 24.74 -35.98 -14.58
CA GLU A 25 24.20 -35.49 -13.31
C GLU A 25 25.22 -34.60 -12.56
N LYS A 26 26.50 -34.99 -12.57
CA LYS A 26 27.59 -34.15 -12.01
C LYS A 26 27.72 -32.82 -12.75
N ARG A 27 27.67 -32.83 -14.08
CA ARG A 27 27.73 -31.62 -14.92
C ARG A 27 26.51 -30.71 -14.66
N GLU A 28 25.30 -31.26 -14.59
CA GLU A 28 24.09 -30.49 -14.28
C GLU A 28 24.13 -29.88 -12.86
N LYS A 29 24.57 -30.64 -11.86
CA LYS A 29 24.76 -30.12 -10.49
C LYS A 29 25.84 -29.03 -10.43
N GLU A 30 26.94 -29.19 -11.17
CA GLU A 30 27.99 -28.17 -11.23
C GLU A 30 27.50 -26.90 -11.92
N GLU A 31 26.80 -27.02 -13.06
CA GLU A 31 26.17 -25.87 -13.73
C GLU A 31 25.16 -25.15 -12.83
N GLU A 32 24.29 -25.88 -12.14
CA GLU A 32 23.32 -25.29 -11.22
C GLU A 32 24.02 -24.53 -10.08
N ARG A 33 25.09 -25.11 -9.51
CA ARG A 33 25.90 -24.44 -8.49
C ARG A 33 26.55 -23.16 -9.02
N ARG A 34 27.13 -23.20 -10.23
CA ARG A 34 27.74 -22.02 -10.87
C ARG A 34 26.70 -20.93 -11.13
N ARG A 35 25.51 -21.28 -11.62
CA ARG A 35 24.41 -20.32 -11.84
C ARG A 35 23.95 -19.66 -10.54
N ARG A 36 23.79 -20.45 -9.47
CA ARG A 36 23.42 -19.92 -8.14
C ARG A 36 24.50 -19.00 -7.56
N GLU A 37 25.77 -19.38 -7.68
CA GLU A 37 26.89 -18.55 -7.21
C GLU A 37 26.99 -17.23 -8.00
N GLU A 38 26.78 -17.27 -9.31
CA GLU A 38 26.76 -16.08 -10.17
C GLU A 38 25.58 -15.15 -9.82
N GLU A 39 24.38 -15.69 -9.60
CA GLU A 39 23.21 -14.91 -9.20
C GLU A 39 23.43 -14.18 -7.86
N VAL A 40 23.99 -14.89 -6.86
CA VAL A 40 24.33 -14.31 -5.55
C VAL A 40 25.42 -13.24 -5.68
N ALA A 41 26.41 -13.44 -6.54
CA ALA A 41 27.45 -12.46 -6.80
C ALA A 41 26.88 -11.19 -7.47
N GLN A 42 26.02 -11.34 -8.49
CA GLN A 42 25.34 -10.23 -9.16
C GLN A 42 24.43 -9.45 -8.19
N GLU A 43 23.67 -10.14 -7.33
CA GLU A 43 22.81 -9.50 -6.33
C GLU A 43 23.64 -8.67 -5.32
N ARG A 44 24.76 -9.23 -4.84
CA ARG A 44 25.70 -8.51 -3.96
C ARG A 44 26.28 -7.27 -4.64
N GLN A 45 26.68 -7.39 -5.90
CA GLN A 45 27.24 -6.28 -6.66
C GLN A 45 26.21 -5.16 -6.88
N ARG A 46 24.95 -5.51 -7.22
CA ARG A 46 23.83 -4.57 -7.33
C ARG A 46 23.55 -3.85 -6.00
N LYS A 47 23.52 -4.58 -4.88
CA LYS A 47 23.32 -3.98 -3.55
C LYS A 47 24.44 -3.01 -3.17
N LEU A 48 25.69 -3.36 -3.48
CA LEU A 48 26.85 -2.50 -3.24
C LEU A 48 26.82 -1.24 -4.12
N GLU A 49 26.44 -1.37 -5.39
CA GLU A 49 26.31 -0.24 -6.31
C GLU A 49 25.15 0.68 -5.91
N GLU A 50 24.00 0.11 -5.52
CA GLU A 50 22.86 0.88 -5.02
C GLU A 50 23.19 1.64 -3.73
N LYS A 51 23.92 0.99 -2.80
CA LYS A 51 24.39 1.62 -1.57
C LYS A 51 25.37 2.77 -1.88
N LYS A 52 26.35 2.55 -2.76
CA LYS A 52 27.29 3.59 -3.21
C LYS A 52 26.57 4.74 -3.90
N ARG A 53 25.55 4.46 -4.72
CA ARG A 53 24.74 5.49 -5.39
C ARG A 53 23.94 6.32 -4.38
N LYS A 54 23.33 5.68 -3.39
CA LYS A 54 22.61 6.35 -2.28
C LYS A 54 23.56 7.22 -1.45
N GLU A 55 24.72 6.70 -1.09
CA GLU A 55 25.74 7.43 -0.34
C GLU A 55 26.31 8.62 -1.14
N ALA A 56 26.55 8.45 -2.44
CA ALA A 56 26.98 9.53 -3.34
C ALA A 56 25.90 10.62 -3.50
N GLU A 57 24.62 10.24 -3.59
CA GLU A 57 23.51 11.19 -3.63
C GLU A 57 23.37 11.96 -2.31
N GLU A 58 23.52 11.28 -1.17
CA GLU A 58 23.48 11.92 0.15
C GLU A 58 24.69 12.85 0.37
N ALA A 59 25.89 12.40 0.00
CA ALA A 59 27.11 13.21 0.08
C ALA A 59 27.02 14.44 -0.83
N SER A 60 26.49 14.30 -2.04
CA SER A 60 26.23 15.42 -2.96
C SER A 60 25.20 16.40 -2.38
N LYS A 61 24.15 15.92 -1.70
CA LYS A 61 23.20 16.78 -0.98
C LYS A 61 23.87 17.53 0.18
N LYS A 62 24.81 16.91 0.90
CA LYS A 62 25.51 17.50 2.06
C LYS A 62 26.60 18.50 1.66
N GLN A 63 27.32 18.26 0.56
CA GLN A 63 28.37 19.18 0.07
C GLN A 63 27.82 20.44 -0.62
N ARG A 64 26.52 20.50 -0.91
CA ARG A 64 25.89 21.71 -1.46
C ARG A 64 25.76 22.76 -0.38
N LYS A 65 26.72 23.70 -0.37
CA LYS A 65 26.72 24.91 0.45
C LYS A 65 25.36 25.65 0.33
N PRO A 66 24.78 26.15 1.44
CA PRO A 66 23.41 26.70 1.49
C PRO A 66 23.19 28.05 0.76
N GLY A 67 24.04 28.40 -0.22
CA GLY A 67 23.95 29.65 -0.99
C GLY A 67 23.65 29.47 -2.48
N GLN A 68 23.96 28.32 -3.09
CA GLN A 68 23.63 28.07 -4.49
C GLN A 68 22.20 27.55 -4.62
N LYS A 69 21.24 28.42 -4.27
CA LYS A 69 19.83 28.24 -4.62
C LYS A 69 19.79 28.10 -6.15
N ARG A 70 19.45 26.91 -6.64
CA ARG A 70 19.16 26.69 -8.06
C ARG A 70 18.18 27.77 -8.48
N LYS A 71 18.57 28.68 -9.38
CA LYS A 71 17.67 29.54 -10.18
C LYS A 71 16.85 28.69 -11.18
N GLY A 72 16.52 27.45 -10.82
CA GLY A 72 15.58 26.59 -11.50
C GLY A 72 14.36 26.42 -10.61
N LEU A 73 13.23 26.04 -11.19
CA LEU A 73 11.87 25.95 -10.60
C LEU A 73 11.71 25.28 -9.21
N GLY A 74 12.77 24.83 -8.54
CA GLY A 74 12.76 24.24 -7.19
C GLY A 74 13.00 25.21 -6.01
N GLY A 75 13.25 26.50 -6.27
CA GLY A 75 13.57 27.54 -5.27
C GLY A 75 12.38 28.16 -4.52
N LEU A 76 11.18 27.59 -4.61
CA LEU A 76 10.02 28.12 -3.89
C LEU A 76 10.21 28.00 -2.36
N SER A 77 9.87 29.07 -1.62
CA SER A 77 9.74 29.05 -0.16
C SER A 77 8.82 27.89 0.29
N LYS A 78 9.08 27.30 1.46
CA LYS A 78 8.27 26.21 2.05
C LYS A 78 6.79 26.56 2.08
N GLU A 79 6.48 27.82 2.37
CA GLU A 79 5.12 28.35 2.36
C GLU A 79 4.51 28.35 0.95
N LYS A 80 5.24 28.82 -0.07
CA LYS A 80 4.80 28.79 -1.47
C LYS A 80 4.59 27.36 -1.96
N LYS A 81 5.42 26.39 -1.56
CA LYS A 81 5.24 24.96 -1.89
C LYS A 81 3.96 24.39 -1.26
N ARG A 82 3.65 24.75 -0.01
CA ARG A 82 2.40 24.33 0.65
C ARG A 82 1.18 24.91 -0.05
N LEU A 83 1.20 26.21 -0.34
CA LEU A 83 0.11 26.89 -1.05
C LEU A 83 -0.09 26.29 -2.46
N LEU A 84 0.99 26.03 -3.19
CA LEU A 84 0.92 25.41 -4.52
C LEU A 84 0.32 24.00 -4.46
N LYS A 85 0.69 23.18 -3.48
CA LYS A 85 0.09 21.85 -3.28
C LYS A 85 -1.42 21.96 -3.00
N GLN A 86 -1.82 22.91 -2.15
CA GLN A 86 -3.23 23.15 -1.85
C GLN A 86 -4.01 23.58 -3.10
N LEU A 87 -3.46 24.50 -3.90
CA LEU A 87 -4.09 24.95 -5.15
C LEU A 87 -4.22 23.82 -6.18
N ILE A 88 -3.22 22.95 -6.31
CA ILE A 88 -3.29 21.78 -7.20
C ILE A 88 -4.38 20.81 -6.74
N MET A 89 -4.46 20.52 -5.44
CA MET A 89 -5.50 19.65 -4.88
C MET A 89 -6.90 20.26 -5.03
N GLN A 90 -7.04 21.56 -4.81
CA GLN A 90 -8.30 22.27 -4.99
C GLN A 90 -8.73 22.25 -6.45
N LYS A 91 -7.83 22.60 -7.38
CA LYS A 91 -8.09 22.53 -8.82
C LYS A 91 -8.49 21.12 -9.27
N ALA A 92 -7.80 20.08 -8.80
CA ALA A 92 -8.15 18.69 -9.13
C ALA A 92 -9.54 18.31 -8.60
N ALA A 93 -9.91 18.76 -7.40
CA ALA A 93 -11.24 18.53 -6.83
C ALA A 93 -12.34 19.29 -7.60
N ASP A 94 -12.06 20.53 -8.01
CA ASP A 94 -12.98 21.35 -8.78
C ASP A 94 -13.17 20.80 -10.21
N GLU A 95 -12.10 20.35 -10.87
CA GLU A 95 -12.16 19.65 -12.16
C GLU A 95 -12.94 18.34 -12.06
N MET A 96 -12.73 17.55 -11.01
CA MET A 96 -13.49 16.33 -10.76
C MET A 96 -14.99 16.60 -10.58
N LYS A 97 -15.36 17.66 -9.83
CA LYS A 97 -16.77 18.06 -9.68
C LYS A 97 -17.37 18.58 -10.98
N ALA A 98 -16.62 19.36 -11.75
CA ALA A 98 -17.05 19.86 -13.05
C ALA A 98 -17.28 18.70 -14.04
N GLU A 99 -16.39 17.70 -14.05
CA GLU A 99 -16.55 16.50 -14.86
C GLU A 99 -17.75 15.66 -14.44
N MET A 100 -17.99 15.48 -13.13
CA MET A 100 -19.19 14.81 -12.62
C MET A 100 -20.47 15.53 -13.07
N LYS A 101 -20.50 16.86 -12.94
CA LYS A 101 -21.64 17.68 -13.37
C LYS A 101 -21.87 17.54 -14.87
N ARG A 102 -20.80 17.64 -15.68
CA ARG A 102 -20.87 17.44 -17.13
C ARG A 102 -21.41 16.05 -17.49
N ARG A 103 -20.93 15.00 -16.82
CA ARG A 103 -21.41 13.62 -17.04
C ARG A 103 -22.87 13.46 -16.64
N GLN A 104 -23.32 14.13 -15.59
CA GLN A 104 -24.73 14.15 -15.20
C GLN A 104 -25.59 14.88 -16.24
N GLU A 105 -25.17 16.06 -16.70
CA GLU A 105 -25.86 16.82 -17.76
C GLU A 105 -25.92 16.03 -19.07
N GLU A 106 -24.81 15.38 -19.48
CA GLU A 106 -24.75 14.49 -20.64
C GLU A 106 -25.72 13.31 -20.47
N ARG A 107 -25.79 12.70 -19.28
CA ARG A 107 -26.74 11.63 -18.96
C ARG A 107 -28.19 12.13 -19.03
N GLU A 108 -28.49 13.28 -18.45
CA GLU A 108 -29.83 13.87 -18.46
C GLU A 108 -30.27 14.23 -19.88
N ASN A 109 -29.38 14.83 -20.67
CA ASN A 109 -29.64 15.11 -22.08
C ASN A 109 -29.87 13.83 -22.89
N PHE A 110 -29.07 12.80 -22.67
CA PHE A 110 -29.25 11.49 -23.30
C PHE A 110 -30.60 10.85 -22.92
N LEU A 111 -30.97 10.91 -21.64
CA LEU A 111 -32.25 10.40 -21.16
C LEU A 111 -33.43 11.19 -21.74
N ARG A 112 -33.34 12.53 -21.80
CA ARG A 112 -34.36 13.39 -22.40
C ARG A 112 -34.55 13.14 -23.89
N GLY A 113 -33.46 12.82 -24.61
CA GLY A 113 -33.53 12.47 -26.03
C GLY A 113 -34.11 11.07 -26.28
N LYS A 114 -33.93 10.14 -25.33
CA LYS A 114 -34.38 8.74 -25.47
C LYS A 114 -35.79 8.50 -24.93
N VAL A 115 -36.21 9.25 -23.91
CA VAL A 115 -37.53 9.16 -23.28
C VAL A 115 -38.38 10.31 -23.77
N GLU A 116 -39.24 10.03 -24.74
CA GLU A 116 -40.22 11.00 -25.21
C GLU A 116 -41.27 11.28 -24.12
N PRO A 117 -41.65 12.55 -23.89
CA PRO A 117 -42.76 12.89 -23.00
C PRO A 117 -44.05 12.17 -23.43
N LEU A 118 -44.74 11.58 -22.48
CA LEU A 118 -45.98 10.84 -22.75
C LEU A 118 -47.10 11.82 -23.13
N LYS A 119 -47.45 11.86 -24.42
CA LYS A 119 -48.59 12.64 -24.94
C LYS A 119 -49.84 11.77 -24.92
N LEU A 120 -50.77 12.06 -24.02
CA LEU A 120 -52.06 11.36 -23.90
C LEU A 120 -53.24 12.21 -24.38
N ASP A 121 -53.02 13.50 -24.63
CA ASP A 121 -54.09 14.44 -24.96
C ASP A 121 -54.71 14.11 -26.33
N GLY A 122 -56.03 13.93 -26.34
CA GLY A 122 -56.81 13.72 -27.56
C GLY A 122 -56.81 12.29 -28.13
N LEU A 123 -56.22 11.31 -27.45
CA LEU A 123 -56.27 9.90 -27.89
C LEU A 123 -57.62 9.26 -27.58
N GLY A 124 -58.19 8.54 -28.55
CA GLY A 124 -59.37 7.69 -28.33
C GLY A 124 -59.02 6.38 -27.61
N GLU A 125 -60.03 5.61 -27.20
CA GLU A 125 -59.85 4.36 -26.44
C GLU A 125 -58.96 3.33 -27.18
N ASN A 126 -59.15 3.18 -28.49
CA ASN A 126 -58.34 2.27 -29.31
C ASN A 126 -56.86 2.68 -29.37
N ASP A 127 -56.60 3.97 -29.56
CA ASP A 127 -55.23 4.51 -29.61
C ASP A 127 -54.55 4.39 -28.25
N LEU A 128 -55.29 4.61 -27.17
CA LEU A 128 -54.80 4.45 -25.81
C LEU A 128 -54.42 2.98 -25.53
N ASN A 129 -55.27 2.03 -25.93
CA ASN A 129 -54.98 0.60 -25.81
C ASN A 129 -53.75 0.18 -26.62
N ALA A 130 -53.59 0.68 -27.85
CA ALA A 130 -52.40 0.44 -28.66
C ALA A 130 -51.15 1.04 -28.00
N LYS A 131 -51.25 2.25 -27.44
CA LYS A 131 -50.14 2.92 -26.75
C LYS A 131 -49.70 2.17 -25.50
N VAL A 132 -50.64 1.67 -24.70
CA VAL A 132 -50.33 0.85 -23.51
C VAL A 132 -49.57 -0.42 -23.91
N LYS A 133 -50.02 -1.13 -24.96
CA LYS A 133 -49.32 -2.32 -25.46
C LYS A 133 -47.90 -2.01 -25.95
N GLN A 134 -47.73 -0.89 -26.67
CA GLN A 134 -46.42 -0.43 -27.13
C GLN A 134 -45.48 -0.13 -25.96
N LEU A 135 -45.95 0.59 -24.94
CA LEU A 135 -45.16 0.92 -23.75
C LEU A 135 -44.80 -0.34 -22.95
N TYR A 136 -45.74 -1.28 -22.81
CA TYR A 136 -45.49 -2.56 -22.15
C TYR A 136 -44.39 -3.36 -22.83
N GLU A 137 -44.45 -3.54 -24.15
CA GLU A 137 -43.41 -4.25 -24.90
C GLU A 137 -42.06 -3.52 -24.80
N ARG A 138 -42.07 -2.18 -24.81
CA ARG A 138 -40.84 -1.40 -24.64
C ARG A 138 -40.21 -1.61 -23.26
N VAL A 139 -41.03 -1.62 -22.19
CA VAL A 139 -40.56 -1.88 -20.82
C VAL A 139 -40.01 -3.29 -20.71
N ARG A 140 -40.69 -4.30 -21.27
CA ARG A 140 -40.22 -5.69 -21.29
C ARG A 140 -38.85 -5.82 -21.93
N GLN A 141 -38.62 -5.17 -23.07
CA GLN A 141 -37.32 -5.15 -23.73
C GLN A 141 -36.24 -4.47 -22.89
N LEU A 142 -36.55 -3.30 -22.32
CA LEU A 142 -35.61 -2.56 -21.46
C LEU A 142 -35.23 -3.33 -20.19
N GLU A 143 -36.15 -4.11 -19.62
CA GLU A 143 -35.86 -4.96 -18.46
C GLU A 143 -34.94 -6.12 -18.85
N GLY A 144 -35.13 -6.71 -20.04
CA GLY A 144 -34.19 -7.69 -20.60
C GLY A 144 -32.79 -7.11 -20.79
N ASP A 145 -32.69 -5.95 -21.47
CA ASP A 145 -31.42 -5.25 -21.67
C ASP A 145 -30.73 -4.95 -20.32
N LYS A 146 -31.50 -4.48 -19.33
CA LYS A 146 -31.00 -4.20 -17.98
C LYS A 146 -30.44 -5.46 -17.31
N TYR A 147 -31.15 -6.58 -17.37
CA TYR A 147 -30.69 -7.84 -16.82
C TYR A 147 -29.36 -8.29 -17.45
N ASP A 148 -29.22 -8.18 -18.77
CA ASP A 148 -27.98 -8.51 -19.47
C ASP A 148 -26.80 -7.62 -19.01
N TRP A 149 -27.04 -6.32 -18.81
CA TRP A 149 -26.04 -5.40 -18.27
C TRP A 149 -25.68 -5.73 -16.82
N GLU A 150 -26.64 -6.09 -15.98
CA GLU A 150 -26.40 -6.48 -14.59
C GLU A 150 -25.59 -7.76 -14.47
N GLU A 151 -25.90 -8.78 -15.28
CA GLU A 151 -25.11 -10.02 -15.35
C GLU A 151 -23.68 -9.76 -15.85
N LYS A 152 -23.52 -8.91 -16.86
CA LYS A 152 -22.20 -8.50 -17.35
C LYS A 152 -21.41 -7.77 -16.28
N LEU A 153 -22.03 -6.81 -15.58
CA LEU A 153 -21.40 -6.07 -14.49
C LEU A 153 -20.96 -7.02 -13.37
N ARG A 154 -21.81 -7.97 -12.96
CA ARG A 154 -21.47 -8.95 -11.93
C ARG A 154 -20.27 -9.82 -12.33
N ARG A 155 -20.20 -10.25 -13.58
CA ARG A 155 -19.04 -11.00 -14.12
C ARG A 155 -17.76 -10.16 -14.10
N GLN A 156 -17.85 -8.89 -14.51
CA GLN A 156 -16.72 -7.97 -14.51
C GLN A 156 -16.24 -7.66 -13.09
N ASP A 157 -17.15 -7.44 -12.13
CA ASP A 157 -16.79 -7.23 -10.73
C ASP A 157 -16.09 -8.45 -10.13
N PHE A 158 -16.57 -9.65 -10.45
CA PHE A 158 -15.91 -10.90 -10.06
C PHE A 158 -14.50 -10.98 -10.65
N GLU A 159 -14.33 -10.71 -11.95
CA GLU A 159 -13.02 -10.71 -12.61
C GLU A 159 -12.06 -9.66 -12.02
N ILE A 160 -12.55 -8.45 -11.75
CA ILE A 160 -11.77 -7.38 -11.11
C ILE A 160 -11.32 -7.83 -9.71
N ASN A 161 -12.20 -8.47 -8.93
CA ASN A 161 -11.84 -8.96 -7.61
C ASN A 161 -10.78 -10.07 -7.68
N GLU A 162 -10.96 -11.05 -8.57
CA GLU A 162 -9.99 -12.12 -8.83
C GLU A 162 -8.63 -11.57 -9.26
N LEU A 163 -8.61 -10.60 -10.18
CA LEU A 163 -7.37 -9.94 -10.62
C LEU A 163 -6.75 -9.11 -9.51
N THR A 164 -7.54 -8.44 -8.68
CA THR A 164 -7.06 -7.67 -7.52
C THR A 164 -6.37 -8.60 -6.51
N ILE A 165 -6.94 -9.78 -6.25
CA ILE A 165 -6.32 -10.81 -5.41
C ILE A 165 -5.00 -11.28 -6.02
N LYS A 166 -4.99 -11.66 -7.30
CA LYS A 166 -3.77 -12.09 -8.01
C LYS A 166 -2.66 -11.02 -7.97
N VAL A 167 -3.01 -9.75 -8.21
CA VAL A 167 -2.04 -8.64 -8.15
C VAL A 167 -1.50 -8.45 -6.73
N ASN A 168 -2.31 -8.67 -5.70
CA ASN A 168 -1.87 -8.58 -4.31
C ASN A 168 -0.98 -9.77 -3.92
N ASP A 169 -1.29 -10.98 -4.36
CA ASP A 169 -0.45 -12.17 -4.12
C ASP A 169 0.92 -12.06 -4.78
N VAL A 170 0.98 -11.54 -6.01
CA VAL A 170 2.24 -11.27 -6.74
C VAL A 170 3.10 -10.22 -6.01
N LYS A 171 2.49 -9.22 -5.38
CA LYS A 171 3.21 -8.19 -4.59
C LYS A 171 3.77 -8.71 -3.26
N GLY A 172 3.46 -9.95 -2.90
CA GLY A 172 3.81 -10.56 -1.61
C GLY A 172 2.68 -10.37 -0.60
N LYS A 173 2.24 -11.51 -0.03
CA LYS A 173 1.17 -11.79 0.95
C LYS A 173 1.14 -10.97 2.26
N PHE A 174 1.77 -9.80 2.33
CA PHE A 174 1.69 -8.91 3.48
C PHE A 174 0.77 -7.71 3.18
N VAL A 175 -0.54 -7.94 3.25
CA VAL A 175 -1.52 -6.84 3.33
C VAL A 175 -1.33 -6.18 4.69
N LYS A 176 -0.58 -5.08 4.74
CA LYS A 176 -0.36 -4.33 5.98
C LYS A 176 -1.72 -3.79 6.45
N PRO A 177 -2.29 -4.29 7.56
CA PRO A 177 -3.57 -3.75 8.04
C PRO A 177 -3.39 -2.27 8.36
N VAL A 178 -4.43 -1.48 8.09
CA VAL A 178 -4.44 -0.05 8.42
C VAL A 178 -4.43 0.08 9.94
N LEU A 179 -3.26 0.32 10.52
CA LEU A 179 -3.11 0.54 11.96
C LEU A 179 -3.80 1.87 12.33
N LYS A 180 -4.85 1.80 13.15
CA LYS A 180 -5.41 2.99 13.79
C LYS A 180 -4.31 3.68 14.60
N LYS A 181 -4.25 5.00 14.50
CA LYS A 181 -3.23 5.81 15.17
C LYS A 181 -3.51 5.83 16.68
N VAL A 182 -2.93 4.89 17.41
CA VAL A 182 -2.95 4.92 18.87
C VAL A 182 -1.91 5.93 19.32
N SER A 183 -2.32 7.01 19.98
CA SER A 183 -1.36 7.96 20.53
C SER A 183 -0.63 7.28 21.70
N LYS A 184 0.71 7.26 21.67
CA LYS A 184 1.49 6.61 22.76
C LYS A 184 1.13 7.21 24.12
N THR A 185 0.83 8.51 24.14
CA THR A 185 0.63 9.32 25.34
C THR A 185 -0.72 9.10 25.99
N GLU A 186 -1.80 8.81 25.28
CA GLU A 186 -3.15 8.69 25.86
C GLU A 186 -3.30 7.46 26.75
N SER A 187 -2.71 6.32 26.36
CA SER A 187 -2.60 5.14 27.21
C SER A 187 -1.69 5.36 28.44
N HIS A 188 -0.74 6.30 28.37
CA HIS A 188 0.07 6.67 29.53
C HIS A 188 -0.65 7.69 30.42
N MET A 189 -1.38 8.66 29.88
CA MET A 189 -2.14 9.65 30.64
C MET A 189 -3.33 9.04 31.39
N ALA A 190 -4.01 8.05 30.81
CA ALA A 190 -5.07 7.31 31.52
C ALA A 190 -4.58 6.60 32.80
N ARG A 191 -3.26 6.34 32.93
CA ARG A 191 -2.65 5.84 34.17
C ARG A 191 -2.30 6.94 35.17
N PHE A 192 -2.09 8.17 34.71
CA PHE A 192 -1.86 9.33 35.57
C PHE A 192 -3.18 9.85 36.17
N GLU A 193 -4.26 9.91 35.38
CA GLU A 193 -5.57 10.36 35.88
C GLU A 193 -6.17 9.39 36.92
N LYS A 194 -5.95 8.08 36.75
CA LYS A 194 -6.37 7.08 37.76
C LYS A 194 -5.59 7.16 39.08
N LYS A 195 -4.57 8.01 39.18
CA LYS A 195 -3.73 8.19 40.38
C LYS A 195 -3.73 9.63 40.91
N GLU A 196 -4.77 10.42 40.64
CA GLU A 196 -4.98 11.71 41.32
C GLU A 196 -5.33 11.59 42.82
N GLY A 197 -5.44 10.38 43.37
CA GLY A 197 -5.79 10.13 44.76
C GLY A 197 -4.67 10.32 45.81
N GLY A 198 -3.46 10.76 45.46
CA GLY A 198 -2.49 11.14 46.49
C GLY A 198 -1.03 10.95 46.13
N HIS A 199 -0.39 12.02 45.66
CA HIS A 199 1.06 12.16 45.75
C HIS A 199 1.40 13.59 46.19
N SER A 200 1.11 13.89 47.45
CA SER A 200 1.91 14.85 48.20
C SER A 200 3.39 14.43 48.08
N LEU A 201 4.27 15.40 47.89
CA LEU A 201 5.73 15.25 47.73
C LEU A 201 6.37 14.37 48.83
N SER A 202 5.70 14.28 49.99
CA SER A 202 6.03 13.37 51.09
C SER A 202 5.99 11.88 50.69
N SER A 203 5.00 11.46 49.89
CA SER A 203 4.86 10.06 49.43
C SER A 203 5.88 9.67 48.36
N PHE A 204 6.38 10.64 47.58
CA PHE A 204 7.49 10.39 46.65
C PHE A 204 8.79 10.06 47.41
N ARG A 205 9.06 10.76 48.52
CA ARG A 205 10.24 10.51 49.36
C ARG A 205 10.22 9.13 50.02
N SER A 206 9.06 8.62 50.44
CA SER A 206 8.98 7.31 51.10
C SER A 206 9.20 6.12 50.15
N GLN A 207 9.00 6.30 48.85
CA GLN A 207 9.18 5.25 47.84
C GLN A 207 10.62 5.17 47.28
N LEU A 208 11.47 6.14 47.61
CA LEU A 208 12.88 6.13 47.23
C LEU A 208 13.67 5.22 48.18
N LYS A 209 14.30 4.19 47.61
CA LYS A 209 15.23 3.32 48.34
C LYS A 209 16.41 4.15 48.82
N SER A 210 16.50 4.40 50.12
CA SER A 210 17.69 4.98 50.75
C SER A 210 18.83 3.96 50.67
N THR A 211 19.82 4.22 49.81
CA THR A 211 21.11 3.55 49.88
C THR A 211 21.88 4.26 50.98
N GLY A 212 22.15 3.59 52.11
CA GLY A 212 22.78 4.14 53.33
C GLY A 212 24.22 4.70 53.18
N HIS A 213 24.56 5.29 52.04
CA HIS A 213 25.78 6.03 51.81
C HIS A 213 25.49 7.54 51.93
N SER A 214 25.63 8.05 53.16
CA SER A 214 25.48 9.46 53.53
C SER A 214 26.60 10.37 53.03
N LYS A 215 27.36 9.98 51.99
CA LYS A 215 28.52 10.76 51.54
C LYS A 215 28.16 12.10 50.90
N TYR A 216 26.88 12.26 50.53
CA TYR A 216 26.34 13.48 49.91
C TYR A 216 25.00 13.89 50.54
N ALA A 217 24.70 13.43 51.76
CA ALA A 217 23.57 13.95 52.51
C ALA A 217 23.87 15.41 52.82
N LEU A 218 23.20 16.31 52.12
CA LEU A 218 23.28 17.75 52.38
C LEU A 218 22.79 17.96 53.81
N GLU A 219 23.66 18.45 54.70
CA GLU A 219 23.23 18.89 56.03
C GLU A 219 22.15 19.97 55.82
N GLU A 220 20.93 19.67 56.26
CA GLU A 220 19.91 20.67 56.48
C GLU A 220 20.48 21.62 57.54
N LYS A 221 21.07 22.72 57.06
CA LYS A 221 21.43 23.85 57.91
C LYS A 221 20.12 24.41 58.43
N ASP A 222 19.77 23.98 59.64
CA ASP A 222 18.77 24.62 60.46
C ASP A 222 19.09 26.11 60.56
N GLU A 223 18.15 26.91 60.10
CA GLU A 223 18.16 28.35 60.21
C GLU A 223 18.17 28.74 61.68
N VAL A 224 19.33 29.16 62.20
CA VAL A 224 19.38 29.98 63.41
C VAL A 224 19.03 31.40 63.02
N ALA A 225 17.75 31.71 63.21
CA ALA A 225 17.20 33.05 63.29
C ALA A 225 18.12 33.96 64.13
N ASN A 226 18.73 34.96 63.50
CA ASN A 226 19.27 36.10 64.22
C ASN A 226 18.41 37.32 63.90
N THR A 227 17.36 37.50 64.69
CA THR A 227 16.67 38.78 64.86
C THR A 227 17.24 39.49 66.09
N PRO A 228 17.82 40.69 65.94
CA PRO A 228 17.76 41.72 66.95
C PRO A 228 16.84 42.86 66.48
N LYS A 229 15.84 43.15 67.32
CA LYS A 229 14.96 44.34 67.45
C LYS A 229 14.74 45.25 66.24
#